data_AF-A0A7G1I223-F1
#
_entry.id   AF-A0A7G1I223-F1
#
_cell.length_a   1.000
_cell.length_b   1.000
_cell.length_c   1.000
_cell.angle_alpha   90.00
_cell.angle_beta   90.00
_cell.angle_gamma   90.00
#
_symmetry.space_group_name_H-M   'P 1'
#
loop_
_entity.id
_entity.type
_entity.pdbx_description
1 polymer ?
#
loop_
_entity_poly.entity_id
_entity_poly.type
_entity_poly.pdbx_seq_one_letter_code
_entity_poly.pdbx_strand_id
1 'polypeptide(L)'
;MGRRRLGDDGLSGRRGGSRRRIEPFEQLLALLPNIGIGNKGGTGNIGNGNTGTANVGSGNTGSGNVGSGNGSSAIASSGNIGNGNQGNNNFGSGNFGNQNIGFGNTGEPATSSNPGVNLGMGNFGNGNVGVGNIGNENIGGGNTGIGNLGAGNNGIRNFGFGNTGNNNIGIGLTGNNQVGINLPGLLNSGSGNIGIGNSGTNNIGFFNSGNGNVGIFNASPTPSTSPGNFGIGNAGVGNVGLFNSYIGNFGLGNSGLLNTGLFNSGELNTGFENGGTLNTGSWNSGDGNTGSGNSGETNTGFWNSGDVNTSIGSTTDSGLVNSGFNNTGDGVSGFFNSATGTAAGAISGFFNQASGGSVFNGAISGIGNAGVPSTGPTVSGFDTGFFNTGTALSGLFSIDQLLKQLT
;
A
#
# COMPACT_ATOMS: atom_id res chain seq x y z
N MET A 1 93.51 -20.94 -39.68
CA MET A 1 94.38 -19.78 -39.37
C MET A 1 93.69 -18.98 -38.27
N GLY A 2 94.24 -18.62 -37.13
CA GLY A 2 95.49 -18.90 -36.44
C GLY A 2 95.26 -18.68 -34.93
N ARG A 3 96.10 -19.31 -34.12
CA ARG A 3 96.10 -19.45 -32.64
C ARG A 3 96.41 -18.14 -31.88
N ARG A 4 95.91 -18.01 -30.64
CA ARG A 4 96.65 -17.92 -29.33
C ARG A 4 95.68 -17.37 -28.25
N ARG A 5 95.21 -18.16 -27.27
CA ARG A 5 95.80 -18.59 -25.97
C ARG A 5 96.10 -17.49 -24.94
N LEU A 6 95.39 -17.64 -23.80
CA LEU A 6 95.75 -17.49 -22.38
C LEU A 6 95.69 -16.11 -21.71
N GLY A 7 95.02 -16.12 -20.54
CA GLY A 7 94.89 -15.06 -19.56
C GLY A 7 93.74 -15.36 -18.60
N ASP A 8 93.88 -16.41 -17.80
CA ASP A 8 93.10 -16.65 -16.58
C ASP A 8 93.70 -15.73 -15.51
N ASP A 9 92.88 -14.94 -14.83
CA ASP A 9 93.17 -14.30 -13.53
C ASP A 9 91.84 -13.84 -12.91
N GLY A 10 91.45 -14.50 -11.82
CA GLY A 10 90.18 -14.29 -11.16
C GLY A 10 90.03 -12.95 -10.43
N LEU A 11 88.79 -12.64 -10.05
CA LEU A 11 88.38 -12.32 -8.67
C LEU A 11 86.98 -11.69 -8.63
N SER A 12 86.10 -12.37 -7.90
CA SER A 12 85.20 -11.78 -6.89
C SER A 12 84.13 -10.77 -7.35
N GLY A 13 82.88 -11.22 -7.20
CA GLY A 13 81.67 -10.44 -7.45
C GLY A 13 81.50 -9.18 -6.61
N ARG A 14 80.68 -8.27 -7.13
CA ARG A 14 80.11 -7.14 -6.39
C ARG A 14 78.64 -6.99 -6.78
N ARG A 15 77.76 -7.72 -6.09
CA ARG A 15 76.34 -7.36 -5.99
C ARG A 15 76.24 -6.18 -5.01
N GLY A 16 76.15 -4.97 -5.53
CA GLY A 16 75.90 -3.77 -4.72
C GLY A 16 74.44 -3.72 -4.32
N GLY A 17 74.15 -4.09 -3.06
CA GLY A 17 72.87 -3.77 -2.42
C GLY A 17 72.84 -2.29 -2.05
N SER A 18 71.78 -1.59 -2.45
CA SER A 18 71.49 -0.24 -1.98
C SER A 18 71.24 -0.25 -0.47
N ARG A 19 72.27 0.06 0.32
CA ARG A 19 72.12 0.43 1.72
C ARG A 19 71.51 1.83 1.75
N ARG A 20 70.23 1.93 2.14
CA ARG A 20 69.56 3.20 2.43
C ARG A 20 70.40 3.95 3.47
N ARG A 21 70.96 5.12 3.10
CA ARG A 21 71.74 5.97 3.99
C ARG A 21 70.79 6.47 5.09
N ILE A 22 71.07 6.13 6.33
CA ILE A 22 70.32 6.65 7.49
C ILE A 22 70.82 8.08 7.75
N GLU A 23 69.91 9.05 7.83
CA GLU A 23 70.25 10.46 8.04
C GLU A 23 71.02 10.69 9.36
N PRO A 24 71.94 11.68 9.45
CA PRO A 24 72.80 11.86 10.63
C PRO A 24 72.05 11.99 11.96
N PHE A 25 70.84 12.57 11.94
CA PHE A 25 70.00 12.72 13.12
C PHE A 25 69.40 11.38 13.59
N GLU A 26 68.96 10.53 12.67
CA GLU A 26 68.47 9.18 12.96
C GLU A 26 69.58 8.28 13.53
N GLN A 27 70.84 8.50 13.11
CA GLN A 27 72.00 7.81 13.69
C GLN A 27 72.27 8.26 15.13
N LEU A 28 72.10 9.55 15.44
CA LEU A 28 72.25 10.08 16.80
C LEU A 28 71.18 9.55 17.74
N LEU A 29 69.92 9.48 17.28
CA LEU A 29 68.81 8.91 18.04
C LEU A 29 69.00 7.41 18.32
N ALA A 30 69.59 6.67 17.39
CA ALA A 30 69.95 5.26 17.57
C ALA A 30 71.10 5.01 18.57
N LEU A 31 71.76 6.06 19.09
CA LEU A 31 72.82 5.94 20.12
C LEU A 31 72.33 6.28 21.53
N LEU A 32 71.09 6.75 21.69
CA LEU A 32 70.57 7.11 23.00
C LEU A 32 70.49 5.88 23.92
N PRO A 33 70.91 5.97 25.19
CA PRO A 33 70.82 4.85 26.13
C PRO A 33 69.35 4.49 26.40
N ASN A 34 69.12 3.25 26.81
CA ASN A 34 67.82 2.84 27.32
C ASN A 34 67.58 3.49 28.69
N ILE A 35 66.39 4.06 28.89
CA ILE A 35 65.94 4.68 30.14
C ILE A 35 64.83 3.81 30.74
N GLY A 36 65.09 3.21 31.91
CA GLY A 36 64.17 2.30 32.59
C GLY A 36 64.75 0.88 32.77
N ILE A 37 64.01 0.01 33.46
CA ILE A 37 64.49 -1.29 33.92
C ILE A 37 64.02 -2.41 32.99
N GLY A 38 64.87 -3.42 32.79
CA GLY A 38 64.48 -4.65 32.09
C GLY A 38 64.38 -4.52 30.57
N ASN A 39 64.89 -3.43 29.99
CA ASN A 39 64.98 -3.25 28.55
C ASN A 39 66.03 -4.21 27.96
N LYS A 40 65.70 -4.90 26.85
CA LYS A 40 66.51 -5.96 26.23
C LYS A 40 66.75 -5.71 24.73
N GLY A 41 68.01 -5.74 24.30
CA GLY A 41 68.37 -5.46 22.91
C GLY A 41 68.13 -4.00 22.52
N GLY A 42 68.87 -3.52 21.51
CA GLY A 42 68.71 -2.16 20.99
C GLY A 42 68.99 -1.01 21.97
N THR A 43 68.69 0.20 21.52
CA THR A 43 68.95 1.50 22.16
C THR A 43 67.72 2.40 22.04
N GLY A 44 67.69 3.49 22.80
CA GLY A 44 66.64 4.52 22.73
C GLY A 44 65.29 4.12 23.33
N ASN A 45 65.20 3.04 24.11
CA ASN A 45 63.94 2.68 24.78
C ASN A 45 63.69 3.58 26.01
N ILE A 46 62.45 4.03 26.20
CA ILE A 46 62.00 4.82 27.35
C ILE A 46 60.87 4.07 28.05
N GLY A 47 61.07 3.69 29.32
CA GLY A 47 60.16 2.89 30.14
C GLY A 47 60.69 1.48 30.41
N ASN A 48 59.83 0.56 30.87
CA ASN A 48 60.26 -0.72 31.43
C ASN A 48 59.98 -1.93 30.52
N GLY A 49 60.87 -2.92 30.54
CA GLY A 49 60.62 -4.23 29.93
C GLY A 49 60.49 -4.24 28.41
N ASN A 50 61.01 -3.22 27.71
CA ASN A 50 60.94 -3.15 26.25
C ASN A 50 62.04 -4.03 25.61
N THR A 51 61.71 -4.73 24.54
CA THR A 51 62.65 -5.54 23.75
C THR A 51 62.78 -4.95 22.34
N GLY A 52 63.98 -4.50 21.94
CA GLY A 52 64.25 -3.89 20.62
C GLY A 52 64.67 -2.43 20.70
N THR A 53 64.31 -1.58 19.74
CA THR A 53 64.86 -0.20 19.65
C THR A 53 63.78 0.87 19.71
N ALA A 54 64.12 2.04 20.27
CA ALA A 54 63.30 3.26 20.21
C ALA A 54 61.83 3.10 20.67
N ASN A 55 61.55 2.20 21.63
CA ASN A 55 60.19 2.03 22.16
C ASN A 55 59.93 2.99 23.33
N VAL A 56 58.74 3.58 23.39
CA VAL A 56 58.29 4.46 24.48
C VAL A 56 57.08 3.82 25.19
N GLY A 57 57.20 3.59 26.49
CA GLY A 57 56.21 2.91 27.33
C GLY A 57 56.74 1.59 27.88
N SER A 58 55.87 0.60 28.09
CA SER A 58 56.27 -0.64 28.79
C SER A 58 55.92 -1.93 28.04
N GLY A 59 56.81 -2.92 28.13
CA GLY A 59 56.55 -4.28 27.63
C GLY A 59 56.40 -4.39 26.11
N ASN A 60 56.95 -3.46 25.34
CA ASN A 60 56.89 -3.51 23.88
C ASN A 60 57.97 -4.47 23.32
N THR A 61 57.67 -5.17 22.23
CA THR A 61 58.61 -6.04 21.49
C THR A 61 58.68 -5.63 20.02
N GLY A 62 59.86 -5.20 19.56
CA GLY A 62 60.12 -4.69 18.21
C GLY A 62 60.68 -3.26 18.26
N SER A 63 60.36 -2.42 17.28
CA SER A 63 60.99 -1.09 17.17
C SER A 63 60.01 0.07 17.00
N GLY A 64 60.27 1.19 17.66
CA GLY A 64 59.53 2.43 17.44
C GLY A 64 58.07 2.40 17.89
N ASN A 65 57.71 1.58 18.89
CA ASN A 65 56.35 1.55 19.43
C ASN A 65 56.15 2.61 20.52
N VAL A 66 54.98 3.22 20.57
CA VAL A 66 54.55 4.16 21.61
C VAL A 66 53.32 3.60 22.31
N GLY A 67 53.40 3.43 23.64
CA GLY A 67 52.37 2.81 24.46
C GLY A 67 52.87 1.51 25.11
N SER A 68 51.98 0.57 25.42
CA SER A 68 52.34 -0.62 26.19
C SER A 68 51.90 -1.93 25.56
N GLY A 69 52.71 -2.97 25.74
CA GLY A 69 52.39 -4.34 25.32
C GLY A 69 52.23 -4.52 23.81
N ASN A 70 52.87 -3.68 22.98
CA ASN A 70 52.86 -3.87 21.54
C ASN A 70 53.83 -4.98 21.14
N GLY A 71 53.37 -5.90 20.30
CA GLY A 71 54.09 -7.11 19.90
C GLY A 71 54.14 -8.18 20.97
N SER A 72 54.78 -9.29 20.62
CA SER A 72 55.01 -10.41 21.52
C SER A 72 56.36 -11.05 21.21
N SER A 73 56.80 -11.98 22.07
CA SER A 73 58.04 -12.73 21.81
C SER A 73 58.00 -13.51 20.50
N ALA A 74 56.81 -13.86 19.99
CA ALA A 74 56.63 -14.56 18.72
C ALA A 74 56.49 -13.60 17.53
N ILE A 75 56.01 -12.38 17.77
CA ILE A 75 55.69 -11.39 16.73
C ILE A 75 56.28 -10.03 17.12
N ALA A 76 57.51 -9.78 16.67
CA ALA A 76 58.09 -8.45 16.78
C ALA A 76 57.25 -7.46 15.96
N SER A 77 56.87 -6.36 16.60
CA SER A 77 55.90 -5.40 16.09
C SER A 77 56.54 -4.01 16.10
N SER A 78 56.38 -3.24 15.03
CA SER A 78 57.07 -1.96 14.88
C SER A 78 56.13 -0.83 14.50
N GLY A 79 56.42 0.38 14.98
CA GLY A 79 55.70 1.60 14.61
C GLY A 79 54.26 1.69 15.14
N ASN A 80 53.89 0.93 16.17
CA ASN A 80 52.54 1.01 16.73
C ASN A 80 52.38 2.18 17.69
N ILE A 81 51.20 2.81 17.70
CA ILE A 81 50.82 3.84 18.66
C ILE A 81 49.56 3.36 19.40
N GLY A 82 49.66 3.23 20.72
CA GLY A 82 48.62 2.70 21.60
C GLY A 82 49.03 1.38 22.24
N ASN A 83 48.07 0.53 22.61
CA ASN A 83 48.34 -0.60 23.50
C ASN A 83 47.96 -1.97 22.92
N GLY A 84 48.75 -3.00 23.21
CA GLY A 84 48.37 -4.38 22.92
C GLY A 84 48.25 -4.72 21.43
N ASN A 85 48.87 -3.95 20.54
CA ASN A 85 48.81 -4.22 19.10
C ASN A 85 49.85 -5.27 18.70
N GLN A 86 49.48 -6.22 17.85
CA GLN A 86 50.36 -7.24 17.27
C GLN A 86 50.42 -7.09 15.75
N GLY A 87 51.61 -6.89 15.20
CA GLY A 87 51.84 -6.46 13.82
C GLY A 87 52.34 -5.02 13.75
N ASN A 88 52.45 -4.46 12.55
CA ASN A 88 53.16 -3.21 12.32
C ASN A 88 52.22 -2.03 12.04
N ASN A 89 52.63 -0.83 12.49
CA ASN A 89 52.01 0.45 12.14
C ASN A 89 50.52 0.57 12.51
N ASN A 90 50.09 -0.04 13.60
CA ASN A 90 48.72 0.10 14.09
C ASN A 90 48.56 1.36 14.96
N PHE A 91 47.41 2.00 14.88
CA PHE A 91 47.01 3.10 15.77
C PHE A 91 45.78 2.69 16.58
N GLY A 92 45.83 2.81 17.91
CA GLY A 92 44.76 2.43 18.82
C GLY A 92 45.11 1.19 19.64
N SER A 93 44.14 0.33 19.95
CA SER A 93 44.35 -0.75 20.92
C SER A 93 43.88 -2.12 20.47
N GLY A 94 44.65 -3.15 20.80
CA GLY A 94 44.26 -4.55 20.64
C GLY A 94 44.12 -4.99 19.18
N ASN A 95 44.80 -4.33 18.25
CA ASN A 95 44.73 -4.70 16.84
C ASN A 95 45.70 -5.85 16.52
N PHE A 96 45.28 -6.80 15.68
CA PHE A 96 46.10 -7.88 15.14
C PHE A 96 46.24 -7.72 13.61
N GLY A 97 47.46 -7.81 13.11
CA GLY A 97 47.80 -7.46 11.73
C GLY A 97 48.43 -6.08 11.62
N ASN A 98 48.50 -5.55 10.40
CA ASN A 98 49.23 -4.33 10.07
C ASN A 98 48.28 -3.19 9.73
N GLN A 99 48.71 -1.95 10.02
CA GLN A 99 48.07 -0.70 9.55
C GLN A 99 46.60 -0.56 9.95
N ASN A 100 46.16 -1.21 11.03
CA ASN A 100 44.82 -1.02 11.56
C ASN A 100 44.75 0.29 12.36
N ILE A 101 43.61 0.97 12.26
CA ILE A 101 43.30 2.18 13.03
C ILE A 101 42.02 1.95 13.82
N GLY A 102 42.09 2.09 15.14
CA GLY A 102 40.97 1.93 16.06
C GLY A 102 41.16 0.78 17.04
N PHE A 103 40.12 -0.01 17.29
CA PHE A 103 40.08 -0.94 18.42
C PHE A 103 39.71 -2.36 18.00
N GLY A 104 40.53 -3.34 18.41
CA GLY A 104 40.19 -4.76 18.28
C GLY A 104 40.05 -5.26 16.85
N ASN A 105 40.68 -4.60 15.88
CA ASN A 105 40.62 -5.07 14.49
C ASN A 105 41.61 -6.22 14.26
N THR A 106 41.23 -7.22 13.47
CA THR A 106 42.04 -8.41 13.18
C THR A 106 42.15 -8.62 11.68
N GLY A 107 43.37 -8.55 11.15
CA GLY A 107 43.69 -8.88 9.77
C GLY A 107 43.61 -10.37 9.48
N GLU A 108 43.16 -10.75 8.27
CA GLU A 108 43.07 -12.15 7.83
C GLU A 108 44.23 -12.49 6.88
N PRO A 109 45.22 -13.32 7.31
CA PRO A 109 46.35 -13.71 6.46
C PRO A 109 45.98 -14.54 5.23
N ALA A 110 44.83 -15.22 5.23
CA ALA A 110 44.41 -16.01 4.08
C ALA A 110 44.04 -15.17 2.84
N THR A 111 43.69 -13.89 3.02
CA THR A 111 43.17 -13.06 1.92
C THR A 111 44.05 -11.87 1.56
N SER A 112 45.19 -11.67 2.24
CA SER A 112 46.13 -10.57 1.96
C SER A 112 47.56 -10.92 2.35
N SER A 113 48.53 -10.48 1.55
CA SER A 113 49.96 -10.51 1.92
C SER A 113 50.33 -9.48 2.99
N ASN A 114 49.45 -8.51 3.25
CA ASN A 114 49.55 -7.53 4.31
C ASN A 114 48.22 -7.48 5.09
N PRO A 115 48.00 -8.41 6.04
CA PRO A 115 46.71 -8.56 6.73
C PRO A 115 46.44 -7.37 7.63
N GLY A 116 45.25 -6.78 7.57
CA GLY A 116 44.82 -5.62 8.35
C GLY A 116 44.28 -4.50 7.48
N VAL A 117 44.76 -3.27 7.68
CA VAL A 117 44.26 -2.04 7.02
C VAL A 117 42.80 -1.76 7.37
N ASN A 118 42.34 -2.19 8.54
CA ASN A 118 40.98 -1.92 8.98
C ASN A 118 40.91 -0.58 9.73
N LEU A 119 39.84 0.18 9.52
CA LEU A 119 39.53 1.41 10.23
C LEU A 119 38.25 1.26 11.03
N GLY A 120 38.30 1.46 12.34
CA GLY A 120 37.15 1.43 13.23
C GLY A 120 37.27 0.36 14.31
N MET A 121 36.20 -0.38 14.57
CA MET A 121 36.10 -1.24 15.75
C MET A 121 35.68 -2.67 15.42
N GLY A 122 36.43 -3.64 15.92
CA GLY A 122 36.05 -5.06 15.91
C GLY A 122 35.90 -5.65 14.51
N ASN A 123 36.60 -5.12 13.51
CA ASN A 123 36.55 -5.69 12.16
C ASN A 123 37.46 -6.93 12.08
N PHE A 124 36.99 -7.97 11.41
CA PHE A 124 37.75 -9.18 11.10
C PHE A 124 37.92 -9.32 9.58
N GLY A 125 39.15 -9.51 9.13
CA GLY A 125 39.52 -9.52 7.71
C GLY A 125 40.26 -8.26 7.30
N ASN A 126 40.24 -7.88 6.02
CA ASN A 126 41.15 -6.87 5.49
C ASN A 126 40.44 -5.66 4.86
N GLY A 127 40.94 -4.46 5.11
CA GLY A 127 40.46 -3.25 4.44
C GLY A 127 39.03 -2.81 4.81
N ASN A 128 38.49 -3.27 5.93
CA ASN A 128 37.14 -2.88 6.36
C ASN A 128 37.14 -1.50 7.02
N VAL A 129 36.08 -0.72 6.83
CA VAL A 129 35.86 0.58 7.45
C VAL A 129 34.54 0.57 8.21
N GLY A 130 34.58 0.79 9.51
CA GLY A 130 33.40 0.88 10.38
C GLY A 130 33.43 -0.12 11.53
N VAL A 131 32.30 -0.75 11.84
CA VAL A 131 32.13 -1.53 13.08
C VAL A 131 31.69 -2.97 12.79
N GLY A 132 32.42 -3.94 13.32
CA GLY A 132 32.00 -5.35 13.36
C GLY A 132 31.86 -6.01 11.99
N ASN A 133 32.57 -5.55 10.97
CA ASN A 133 32.53 -6.20 9.66
C ASN A 133 33.40 -7.46 9.65
N ILE A 134 32.96 -8.50 8.94
CA ILE A 134 33.65 -9.78 8.76
C ILE A 134 33.90 -9.98 7.26
N GLY A 135 35.15 -10.23 6.87
CA GLY A 135 35.58 -10.37 5.47
C GLY A 135 36.37 -9.15 5.00
N ASN A 136 36.27 -8.76 3.73
CA ASN A 136 37.17 -7.76 3.16
C ASN A 136 36.45 -6.55 2.57
N GLU A 137 37.07 -5.37 2.63
CA GLU A 137 36.64 -4.15 1.93
C GLU A 137 35.19 -3.69 2.24
N ASN A 138 34.62 -4.11 3.38
CA ASN A 138 33.27 -3.68 3.75
C ASN A 138 33.31 -2.29 4.40
N ILE A 139 32.31 -1.46 4.10
CA ILE A 139 32.14 -0.12 4.65
C ILE A 139 30.80 -0.04 5.38
N GLY A 140 30.83 0.32 6.66
CA GLY A 140 29.65 0.46 7.52
C GLY A 140 29.64 -0.53 8.69
N GLY A 141 28.52 -1.20 8.95
CA GLY A 141 28.30 -1.95 10.19
C GLY A 141 27.83 -3.39 10.00
N GLY A 142 28.53 -4.35 10.61
CA GLY A 142 28.05 -5.74 10.69
C GLY A 142 27.90 -6.43 9.33
N ASN A 143 28.63 -6.00 8.31
CA ASN A 143 28.61 -6.66 7.01
C ASN A 143 29.49 -7.92 7.04
N THR A 144 29.05 -8.99 6.37
CA THR A 144 29.79 -10.24 6.18
C THR A 144 30.06 -10.46 4.70
N GLY A 145 31.30 -10.73 4.32
CA GLY A 145 31.71 -10.99 2.93
C GLY A 145 32.62 -9.90 2.36
N ILE A 146 32.42 -9.51 1.09
CA ILE A 146 33.40 -8.67 0.36
C ILE A 146 32.74 -7.42 -0.22
N GLY A 147 33.28 -6.24 0.08
CA GLY A 147 32.95 -5.01 -0.63
C GLY A 147 31.53 -4.48 -0.40
N ASN A 148 30.87 -4.84 0.69
CA ASN A 148 29.53 -4.36 0.99
C ASN A 148 29.57 -2.94 1.58
N LEU A 149 28.62 -2.08 1.20
CA LEU A 149 28.44 -0.73 1.72
C LEU A 149 27.08 -0.60 2.41
N GLY A 150 27.08 -0.27 3.70
CA GLY A 150 25.87 -0.11 4.51
C GLY A 150 25.92 -0.97 5.76
N ALA A 151 24.81 -1.63 6.15
CA ALA A 151 24.82 -2.46 7.36
C ALA A 151 24.09 -3.79 7.25
N GLY A 152 24.63 -4.81 7.92
CA GLY A 152 24.02 -6.14 8.00
C GLY A 152 23.95 -6.89 6.66
N ASN A 153 24.74 -6.50 5.66
CA ASN A 153 24.74 -7.20 4.38
C ASN A 153 25.58 -8.48 4.46
N ASN A 154 25.15 -9.55 3.81
CA ASN A 154 25.85 -10.82 3.71
C ASN A 154 26.08 -11.19 2.23
N GLY A 155 27.34 -11.28 1.82
CA GLY A 155 27.75 -11.64 0.46
C GLY A 155 28.70 -10.60 -0.16
N ILE A 156 28.56 -10.33 -1.46
CA ILE A 156 29.54 -9.54 -2.21
C ILE A 156 28.90 -8.29 -2.82
N ARG A 157 29.51 -7.11 -2.60
CA ARG A 157 29.16 -5.84 -3.26
C ARG A 157 27.70 -5.42 -3.13
N ASN A 158 27.08 -5.67 -1.98
CA ASN A 158 25.75 -5.15 -1.69
C ASN A 158 25.83 -3.70 -1.21
N PHE A 159 24.86 -2.88 -1.62
CA PHE A 159 24.65 -1.51 -1.15
C PHE A 159 23.32 -1.43 -0.39
N GLY A 160 23.33 -0.99 0.86
CA GLY A 160 22.14 -0.76 1.68
C GLY A 160 22.10 -1.60 2.96
N PHE A 161 20.93 -2.13 3.32
CA PHE A 161 20.70 -2.72 4.64
C PHE A 161 20.16 -4.15 4.58
N GLY A 162 20.80 -5.09 5.27
CA GLY A 162 20.24 -6.45 5.47
C GLY A 162 20.12 -7.29 4.20
N ASN A 163 20.89 -7.01 3.14
CA ASN A 163 20.81 -7.78 1.91
C ASN A 163 21.63 -9.07 2.01
N THR A 164 21.11 -10.19 1.51
CA THR A 164 21.80 -11.48 1.40
C THR A 164 21.98 -11.88 -0.07
N GLY A 165 23.22 -12.14 -0.48
CA GLY A 165 23.62 -12.49 -1.85
C GLY A 165 24.58 -11.46 -2.45
N ASN A 166 24.58 -11.29 -3.78
CA ASN A 166 25.62 -10.50 -4.46
C ASN A 166 25.05 -9.37 -5.33
N ASN A 167 25.72 -8.21 -5.31
CA ASN A 167 25.41 -7.02 -6.12
C ASN A 167 23.97 -6.51 -5.93
N ASN A 168 23.42 -6.61 -4.72
CA ASN A 168 22.09 -6.07 -4.43
C ASN A 168 22.18 -4.59 -4.02
N ILE A 169 21.21 -3.77 -4.44
CA ILE A 169 21.09 -2.35 -4.04
C ILE A 169 19.73 -2.17 -3.38
N GLY A 170 19.67 -2.11 -2.05
CA GLY A 170 18.38 -2.14 -1.39
C GLY A 170 18.34 -2.40 0.10
N ILE A 171 17.15 -2.79 0.56
CA ILE A 171 16.87 -3.18 1.95
C ILE A 171 16.26 -4.58 1.98
N GLY A 172 16.88 -5.50 2.72
CA GLY A 172 16.33 -6.82 3.03
C GLY A 172 16.27 -7.81 1.85
N LEU A 173 16.96 -7.55 0.74
CA LEU A 173 16.89 -8.37 -0.47
C LEU A 173 17.61 -9.72 -0.27
N THR A 174 17.04 -10.83 -0.76
CA THR A 174 17.69 -12.16 -0.76
C THR A 174 17.81 -12.69 -2.18
N GLY A 175 19.03 -12.92 -2.69
CA GLY A 175 19.31 -13.30 -4.08
C GLY A 175 20.45 -12.46 -4.68
N ASN A 176 20.63 -12.47 -6.01
CA ASN A 176 21.71 -11.74 -6.67
C ASN A 176 21.16 -10.68 -7.64
N ASN A 177 21.88 -9.56 -7.78
CA ASN A 177 21.61 -8.49 -8.74
C ASN A 177 20.22 -7.85 -8.58
N GLN A 178 19.69 -7.82 -7.37
CA GLN A 178 18.39 -7.21 -7.09
C GLN A 178 18.53 -5.73 -6.73
N VAL A 179 17.54 -4.94 -7.10
CA VAL A 179 17.44 -3.54 -6.72
C VAL A 179 16.05 -3.30 -6.12
N GLY A 180 15.96 -2.71 -4.94
CA GLY A 180 14.68 -2.36 -4.32
C GLY A 180 14.61 -2.57 -2.80
N ILE A 181 13.41 -2.79 -2.29
CA ILE A 181 13.14 -3.03 -0.87
C ILE A 181 12.34 -4.31 -0.77
N ASN A 182 12.85 -5.28 0.00
CA ASN A 182 12.10 -6.46 0.38
C ASN A 182 11.08 -6.05 1.47
N LEU A 183 9.86 -5.82 1.02
CA LEU A 183 8.72 -5.39 1.83
C LEU A 183 8.01 -6.46 2.69
N PRO A 184 8.15 -7.79 2.45
CA PRO A 184 7.62 -8.81 3.35
C PRO A 184 8.12 -8.59 4.78
N GLY A 185 7.18 -8.30 5.68
CA GLY A 185 7.44 -8.16 7.13
C GLY A 185 7.95 -6.80 7.61
N LEU A 186 8.46 -5.91 6.74
CA LEU A 186 8.94 -4.58 7.17
C LEU A 186 7.81 -3.56 7.33
N LEU A 187 6.85 -3.54 6.40
CA LEU A 187 5.78 -2.52 6.35
C LEU A 187 4.38 -3.11 6.50
N ASN A 188 4.24 -4.41 6.77
CA ASN A 188 2.96 -5.02 7.11
C ASN A 188 2.95 -5.41 8.59
N SER A 189 1.83 -5.15 9.28
CA SER A 189 1.58 -5.62 10.64
C SER A 189 0.59 -6.78 10.62
N GLY A 190 0.83 -7.82 11.42
CA GLY A 190 0.06 -9.06 11.41
C GLY A 190 0.65 -10.15 10.51
N SER A 191 -0.17 -11.05 9.97
CA SER A 191 0.30 -12.30 9.34
C SER A 191 -0.30 -12.54 7.95
N GLY A 192 0.46 -13.14 7.04
CA GLY A 192 -0.03 -13.53 5.71
C GLY A 192 -0.34 -12.37 4.76
N ASN A 193 0.07 -11.14 5.09
CA ASN A 193 -0.16 -9.99 4.24
C ASN A 193 0.85 -9.94 3.08
N ILE A 194 0.36 -9.67 1.87
CA ILE A 194 1.15 -9.49 0.63
C ILE A 194 1.01 -8.04 0.18
N GLY A 195 2.14 -7.36 -0.06
CA GLY A 195 2.19 -5.94 -0.44
C GLY A 195 2.75 -5.05 0.67
N ILE A 196 2.25 -3.82 0.83
CA ILE A 196 2.84 -2.78 1.70
C ILE A 196 1.78 -2.11 2.57
N GLY A 197 2.10 -1.84 3.83
CA GLY A 197 1.25 -1.01 4.70
C GLY A 197 0.00 -1.72 5.20
N ASN A 198 -0.13 -3.03 4.98
CA ASN A 198 -1.31 -3.77 5.41
C ASN A 198 -1.23 -4.08 6.91
N SER A 199 -2.35 -3.94 7.61
CA SER A 199 -2.53 -4.29 9.02
C SER A 199 -3.59 -5.37 9.18
N GLY A 200 -3.29 -6.42 9.94
CA GLY A 200 -4.20 -7.54 10.20
C GLY A 200 -3.77 -8.80 9.46
N THR A 201 -4.69 -9.60 8.92
CA THR A 201 -4.33 -10.92 8.35
C THR A 201 -4.76 -11.10 6.90
N ASN A 202 -3.91 -11.77 6.11
CA ASN A 202 -4.22 -12.23 4.75
C ASN A 202 -4.69 -11.13 3.80
N ASN A 203 -4.23 -9.89 3.97
CA ASN A 203 -4.53 -8.80 3.04
C ASN A 203 -3.55 -8.81 1.86
N ILE A 204 -4.04 -8.54 0.65
CA ILE A 204 -3.25 -8.43 -0.57
C ILE A 204 -3.39 -7.02 -1.13
N GLY A 205 -2.28 -6.31 -1.32
CA GLY A 205 -2.24 -4.96 -1.90
C GLY A 205 -1.65 -3.93 -0.95
N PHE A 206 -2.26 -2.76 -0.84
CA PHE A 206 -1.65 -1.60 -0.18
C PHE A 206 -2.55 -0.99 0.89
N PHE A 207 -2.00 -0.75 2.08
CA PHE A 207 -2.67 0.01 3.14
C PHE A 207 -4.06 -0.50 3.56
N ASN A 208 -4.30 -1.81 3.43
CA ASN A 208 -5.54 -2.40 3.91
C ASN A 208 -5.48 -2.65 5.42
N SER A 209 -6.64 -2.60 6.08
CA SER A 209 -6.79 -2.87 7.51
C SER A 209 -7.82 -3.97 7.74
N GLY A 210 -7.57 -4.85 8.70
CA GLY A 210 -8.45 -5.97 9.01
C GLY A 210 -8.02 -7.26 8.31
N ASN A 211 -8.97 -8.04 7.79
CA ASN A 211 -8.70 -9.39 7.29
C ASN A 211 -9.17 -9.61 5.85
N GLY A 212 -8.35 -10.32 5.07
CA GLY A 212 -8.75 -10.88 3.78
C GLY A 212 -9.03 -9.86 2.66
N ASN A 213 -8.65 -8.60 2.84
CA ASN A 213 -8.90 -7.58 1.82
C ASN A 213 -7.97 -7.75 0.62
N VAL A 214 -8.45 -7.47 -0.58
CA VAL A 214 -7.67 -7.43 -1.81
C VAL A 214 -7.83 -6.07 -2.48
N GLY A 215 -6.76 -5.28 -2.52
CA GLY A 215 -6.74 -3.98 -3.18
C GLY A 215 -6.08 -2.88 -2.33
N ILE A 216 -6.70 -1.70 -2.24
CA ILE A 216 -6.07 -0.51 -1.65
C ILE A 216 -6.99 0.15 -0.63
N PHE A 217 -6.49 0.49 0.56
CA PHE A 217 -7.24 1.23 1.58
C PHE A 217 -8.57 0.58 2.00
N ASN A 218 -8.73 -0.73 1.82
CA ASN A 218 -9.93 -1.40 2.32
C ASN A 218 -9.81 -1.65 3.82
N ALA A 219 -10.93 -1.54 4.54
CA ALA A 219 -11.03 -1.79 5.96
C ALA A 219 -12.13 -2.83 6.23
N SER A 220 -11.75 -3.99 6.76
CA SER A 220 -12.71 -4.99 7.22
C SER A 220 -12.68 -5.13 8.74
N PRO A 221 -13.84 -5.31 9.39
CA PRO A 221 -13.88 -5.62 10.81
C PRO A 221 -13.29 -7.02 11.06
N THR A 222 -12.67 -7.18 12.23
CA THR A 222 -12.32 -8.48 12.81
C THR A 222 -13.57 -9.07 13.46
N PRO A 223 -13.95 -10.36 13.28
CA PRO A 223 -13.09 -11.55 13.19
C PRO A 223 -12.82 -12.09 11.77
N SER A 224 -11.89 -13.05 11.66
CA SER A 224 -11.36 -13.62 10.41
C SER A 224 -12.34 -14.43 9.55
N THR A 225 -13.58 -14.61 9.99
CA THR A 225 -14.61 -15.37 9.26
C THR A 225 -15.38 -14.53 8.26
N SER A 226 -15.29 -13.20 8.37
CA SER A 226 -15.97 -12.29 7.46
C SER A 226 -15.20 -12.19 6.14
N PRO A 227 -15.85 -12.27 4.97
CA PRO A 227 -15.21 -12.01 3.68
C PRO A 227 -14.56 -10.63 3.67
N GLY A 228 -13.31 -10.54 3.23
CA GLY A 228 -12.64 -9.25 3.04
C GLY A 228 -13.21 -8.48 1.85
N ASN A 229 -12.89 -7.20 1.74
CA ASN A 229 -13.33 -6.39 0.61
C ASN A 229 -12.39 -6.54 -0.60
N PHE A 230 -12.92 -6.35 -1.82
CA PHE A 230 -12.16 -6.32 -3.06
C PHE A 230 -12.27 -4.94 -3.73
N GLY A 231 -11.15 -4.28 -4.02
CA GLY A 231 -11.11 -3.00 -4.73
C GLY A 231 -10.47 -1.88 -3.92
N ILE A 232 -11.07 -0.68 -3.87
CA ILE A 232 -10.43 0.50 -3.26
C ILE A 232 -11.34 1.18 -2.24
N GLY A 233 -10.81 1.44 -1.05
CA GLY A 233 -11.46 2.30 -0.07
C GLY A 233 -12.78 1.76 0.48
N ASN A 234 -13.04 0.45 0.38
CA ASN A 234 -14.26 -0.14 0.92
C ASN A 234 -14.13 -0.35 2.43
N ALA A 235 -15.21 -0.11 3.18
CA ALA A 235 -15.28 -0.30 4.61
C ALA A 235 -16.37 -1.32 4.97
N GLY A 236 -16.10 -2.22 5.91
CA GLY A 236 -17.02 -3.28 6.32
C GLY A 236 -16.69 -4.63 5.67
N VAL A 237 -17.69 -5.41 5.32
CA VAL A 237 -17.55 -6.85 5.00
C VAL A 237 -17.96 -7.14 3.56
N GLY A 238 -17.11 -7.85 2.82
CA GLY A 238 -17.47 -8.44 1.52
C GLY A 238 -17.87 -7.46 0.44
N ASN A 239 -17.48 -6.18 0.53
CA ASN A 239 -17.80 -5.21 -0.51
C ASN A 239 -16.84 -5.36 -1.69
N VAL A 240 -17.34 -5.12 -2.91
CA VAL A 240 -16.59 -5.21 -4.16
C VAL A 240 -16.73 -3.92 -4.95
N GLY A 241 -15.61 -3.27 -5.29
CA GLY A 241 -15.59 -2.04 -6.07
C GLY A 241 -14.90 -0.91 -5.31
N LEU A 242 -15.53 0.26 -5.26
CA LEU A 242 -14.89 1.50 -4.82
C LEU A 242 -15.74 2.18 -3.73
N PHE A 243 -15.13 2.53 -2.60
CA PHE A 243 -15.73 3.38 -1.57
C PHE A 243 -17.09 2.91 -1.01
N ASN A 244 -17.37 1.60 -1.06
CA ASN A 244 -18.59 1.06 -0.47
C ASN A 244 -18.45 0.91 1.06
N SER A 245 -19.56 0.97 1.79
CA SER A 245 -19.58 0.84 3.25
C SER A 245 -20.63 -0.15 3.74
N TYR A 246 -20.37 -0.77 4.90
CA TYR A 246 -21.19 -1.82 5.53
C TYR A 246 -21.03 -3.17 4.84
N ILE A 247 -22.07 -3.84 4.31
CA ILE A 247 -21.99 -5.27 3.99
C ILE A 247 -22.39 -5.56 2.54
N GLY A 248 -21.50 -6.24 1.82
CA GLY A 248 -21.84 -6.97 0.59
C GLY A 248 -22.23 -6.11 -0.61
N ASN A 249 -21.85 -4.83 -0.64
CA ASN A 249 -22.21 -3.95 -1.75
C ASN A 249 -21.28 -4.16 -2.96
N PHE A 250 -21.82 -4.00 -4.16
CA PHE A 250 -21.09 -4.09 -5.43
C PHE A 250 -21.18 -2.77 -6.22
N GLY A 251 -20.04 -2.19 -6.59
CA GLY A 251 -19.97 -0.99 -7.43
C GLY A 251 -19.28 0.19 -6.74
N LEU A 252 -19.84 1.39 -6.82
CA LEU A 252 -19.20 2.63 -6.35
C LEU A 252 -20.04 3.32 -5.27
N GLY A 253 -19.44 3.62 -4.12
CA GLY A 253 -20.00 4.56 -3.15
C GLY A 253 -21.32 4.13 -2.52
N ASN A 254 -21.66 2.84 -2.54
CA ASN A 254 -22.89 2.36 -1.90
C ASN A 254 -22.71 2.26 -0.38
N SER A 255 -23.78 2.50 0.38
CA SER A 255 -23.80 2.39 1.84
C SER A 255 -24.97 1.54 2.31
N GLY A 256 -24.70 0.60 3.22
CA GLY A 256 -25.71 -0.31 3.75
C GLY A 256 -25.53 -1.73 3.23
N LEU A 257 -26.63 -2.47 3.03
CA LEU A 257 -26.60 -3.92 2.82
C LEU A 257 -26.88 -4.29 1.36
N LEU A 258 -25.97 -5.03 0.72
CA LEU A 258 -26.21 -5.72 -0.56
C LEU A 258 -26.70 -4.83 -1.70
N ASN A 259 -26.31 -3.56 -1.73
CA ASN A 259 -26.64 -2.68 -2.85
C ASN A 259 -25.72 -2.93 -4.04
N THR A 260 -26.25 -2.82 -5.26
CA THR A 260 -25.52 -2.98 -6.51
C THR A 260 -25.64 -1.73 -7.37
N GLY A 261 -24.52 -1.19 -7.84
CA GLY A 261 -24.49 -0.01 -8.72
C GLY A 261 -23.74 1.15 -8.08
N LEU A 262 -24.31 2.36 -8.12
CA LEU A 262 -23.63 3.59 -7.77
C LEU A 262 -24.41 4.37 -6.71
N PHE A 263 -23.75 4.76 -5.63
CA PHE A 263 -24.25 5.72 -4.64
C PHE A 263 -25.61 5.37 -4.01
N ASN A 264 -25.97 4.09 -3.96
CA ASN A 264 -27.19 3.68 -3.28
C ASN A 264 -27.00 3.66 -1.76
N SER A 265 -28.06 3.94 -1.02
CA SER A 265 -28.09 3.89 0.46
C SER A 265 -29.24 3.01 0.95
N GLY A 266 -29.00 2.23 2.01
CA GLY A 266 -30.01 1.31 2.57
C GLY A 266 -29.75 -0.14 2.15
N GLU A 267 -30.78 -0.90 1.77
CA GLU A 267 -30.69 -2.34 1.58
C GLU A 267 -31.18 -2.81 0.20
N LEU A 268 -30.46 -3.72 -0.43
CA LEU A 268 -30.89 -4.45 -1.64
C LEU A 268 -31.28 -3.55 -2.83
N ASN A 269 -30.76 -2.33 -2.91
CA ASN A 269 -31.05 -1.44 -4.03
C ASN A 269 -30.15 -1.75 -5.23
N THR A 270 -30.69 -1.66 -6.44
CA THR A 270 -29.95 -1.83 -7.69
C THR A 270 -30.07 -0.59 -8.59
N GLY A 271 -28.94 -0.02 -9.01
CA GLY A 271 -28.88 1.09 -9.94
C GLY A 271 -28.14 2.31 -9.38
N PHE A 272 -28.72 3.50 -9.48
CA PHE A 272 -28.03 4.76 -9.20
C PHE A 272 -28.78 5.62 -8.17
N GLU A 273 -28.13 6.01 -7.09
CA GLU A 273 -28.67 6.97 -6.09
C GLU A 273 -30.06 6.59 -5.54
N ASN A 274 -30.33 5.29 -5.34
CA ASN A 274 -31.54 4.87 -4.63
C ASN A 274 -31.32 4.88 -3.11
N GLY A 275 -32.37 5.19 -2.34
CA GLY A 275 -32.39 5.21 -0.88
C GLY A 275 -33.51 4.32 -0.32
N GLY A 276 -33.24 3.58 0.76
CA GLY A 276 -34.23 2.70 1.37
C GLY A 276 -34.02 1.24 0.99
N THR A 277 -35.10 0.50 0.67
CA THR A 277 -35.06 -0.96 0.53
C THR A 277 -35.55 -1.42 -0.84
N LEU A 278 -34.88 -2.40 -1.46
CA LEU A 278 -35.35 -3.12 -2.65
C LEU A 278 -35.70 -2.24 -3.87
N ASN A 279 -35.13 -1.04 -4.00
CA ASN A 279 -35.42 -0.17 -5.14
C ASN A 279 -34.55 -0.52 -6.34
N THR A 280 -35.13 -0.50 -7.55
CA THR A 280 -34.43 -0.74 -8.81
C THR A 280 -34.57 0.45 -9.76
N GLY A 281 -33.45 0.93 -10.31
CA GLY A 281 -33.43 2.05 -11.24
C GLY A 281 -32.65 3.24 -10.68
N SER A 282 -33.24 4.43 -10.62
CA SER A 282 -32.48 5.62 -10.21
C SER A 282 -33.26 6.60 -9.35
N TRP A 283 -32.61 7.25 -8.39
CA TRP A 283 -33.21 8.31 -7.57
C TRP A 283 -34.50 7.90 -6.84
N ASN A 284 -34.71 6.61 -6.59
CA ASN A 284 -35.89 6.16 -5.84
C ASN A 284 -35.62 6.22 -4.34
N SER A 285 -36.63 6.55 -3.54
CA SER A 285 -36.58 6.52 -2.08
C SER A 285 -37.74 5.71 -1.49
N GLY A 286 -37.53 4.96 -0.41
CA GLY A 286 -38.59 4.13 0.20
C GLY A 286 -38.38 2.65 -0.08
N ASP A 287 -39.46 1.88 -0.28
CA ASP A 287 -39.40 0.42 -0.42
C ASP A 287 -39.95 -0.08 -1.76
N GLY A 288 -39.22 -0.97 -2.43
CA GLY A 288 -39.73 -1.74 -3.56
C GLY A 288 -40.07 -0.94 -4.82
N ASN A 289 -39.51 0.25 -5.01
CA ASN A 289 -39.80 1.07 -6.18
C ASN A 289 -38.95 0.68 -7.40
N THR A 290 -39.55 0.69 -8.59
CA THR A 290 -38.88 0.43 -9.87
C THR A 290 -39.01 1.61 -10.83
N GLY A 291 -37.93 2.05 -11.45
CA GLY A 291 -37.93 3.17 -12.40
C GLY A 291 -37.13 4.36 -11.88
N SER A 292 -37.61 5.59 -12.03
CA SER A 292 -36.84 6.78 -11.65
C SER A 292 -37.59 7.79 -10.81
N GLY A 293 -36.97 8.26 -9.73
CA GLY A 293 -37.49 9.39 -8.95
C GLY A 293 -38.76 9.08 -8.15
N ASN A 294 -39.02 7.81 -7.83
CA ASN A 294 -40.21 7.43 -7.06
C ASN A 294 -39.95 7.50 -5.55
N SER A 295 -40.94 7.94 -4.76
CA SER A 295 -40.90 7.94 -3.29
C SER A 295 -42.10 7.20 -2.70
N GLY A 296 -41.90 6.40 -1.65
CA GLY A 296 -42.96 5.61 -0.99
C GLY A 296 -42.78 4.12 -1.22
N GLU A 297 -43.87 3.34 -1.30
CA GLU A 297 -43.80 1.88 -1.42
C GLU A 297 -44.32 1.34 -2.77
N THR A 298 -43.59 0.39 -3.37
CA THR A 298 -44.05 -0.43 -4.50
C THR A 298 -44.47 0.38 -5.75
N ASN A 299 -43.86 1.53 -6.02
CA ASN A 299 -44.15 2.29 -7.23
C ASN A 299 -43.35 1.77 -8.43
N THR A 300 -43.95 1.75 -9.61
CA THR A 300 -43.26 1.53 -10.89
C THR A 300 -43.47 2.71 -11.82
N GLY A 301 -42.40 3.29 -12.37
CA GLY A 301 -42.50 4.38 -13.34
C GLY A 301 -41.61 5.57 -13.00
N PHE A 302 -42.11 6.79 -13.20
CA PHE A 302 -41.31 8.01 -13.08
C PHE A 302 -41.97 9.03 -12.17
N TRP A 303 -41.23 9.54 -11.18
CA TRP A 303 -41.65 10.66 -10.33
C TRP A 303 -42.95 10.41 -9.56
N ASN A 304 -43.23 9.17 -9.16
CA ASN A 304 -44.39 8.86 -8.34
C ASN A 304 -44.10 9.11 -6.85
N SER A 305 -45.09 9.60 -6.11
CA SER A 305 -45.06 9.71 -4.66
C SER A 305 -46.25 8.96 -4.08
N GLY A 306 -46.00 8.14 -3.07
CA GLY A 306 -47.03 7.36 -2.38
C GLY A 306 -46.88 5.86 -2.58
N ASP A 307 -47.97 5.11 -2.45
CA ASP A 307 -47.92 3.65 -2.52
C ASP A 307 -48.61 3.07 -3.78
N VAL A 308 -48.01 2.03 -4.37
CA VAL A 308 -48.58 1.18 -5.44
C VAL A 308 -48.96 1.95 -6.72
N ASN A 309 -48.17 2.95 -7.11
CA ASN A 309 -48.40 3.69 -8.37
C ASN A 309 -47.67 3.06 -9.56
N THR A 310 -48.32 2.96 -10.73
CA THR A 310 -47.68 2.43 -11.96
C THR A 310 -47.70 3.43 -13.13
N SER A 311 -47.30 4.67 -12.86
CA SER A 311 -47.56 5.84 -13.72
C SER A 311 -46.36 6.83 -13.79
N ILE A 312 -46.58 7.98 -14.40
CA ILE A 312 -45.68 9.13 -14.39
C ILE A 312 -46.33 10.25 -13.58
N GLY A 313 -45.67 10.68 -12.50
CA GLY A 313 -46.08 11.83 -11.70
C GLY A 313 -47.32 11.62 -10.84
N SER A 314 -47.66 10.37 -10.45
CA SER A 314 -48.77 10.14 -9.52
C SER A 314 -48.39 10.53 -8.11
N THR A 315 -49.26 11.27 -7.41
CA THR A 315 -49.06 11.70 -6.01
C THR A 315 -50.19 11.23 -5.08
N THR A 316 -51.11 10.41 -5.59
CA THR A 316 -52.24 9.92 -4.80
C THR A 316 -51.93 8.53 -4.28
N ASP A 317 -51.87 8.38 -2.96
CA ASP A 317 -51.90 7.12 -2.19
C ASP A 317 -53.23 6.40 -2.40
N SER A 318 -53.58 6.07 -3.64
CA SER A 318 -54.88 5.48 -3.88
C SER A 318 -54.94 4.06 -3.32
N GLY A 319 -53.81 3.32 -3.29
CA GLY A 319 -53.82 1.87 -3.09
C GLY A 319 -54.59 1.14 -4.20
N LEU A 320 -54.85 1.84 -5.31
CA LEU A 320 -55.76 1.47 -6.39
C LEU A 320 -55.01 1.54 -7.73
N VAL A 321 -55.33 0.63 -8.64
CA VAL A 321 -54.54 0.39 -9.86
C VAL A 321 -54.65 1.59 -10.82
N ASN A 322 -53.62 2.42 -10.92
CA ASN A 322 -53.54 3.52 -11.89
C ASN A 322 -52.28 3.43 -12.77
N SER A 323 -52.39 3.84 -14.04
CA SER A 323 -51.27 3.91 -15.00
C SER A 323 -51.36 5.15 -15.89
N GLY A 324 -50.29 5.55 -16.59
CA GLY A 324 -50.31 6.72 -17.48
C GLY A 324 -49.80 8.03 -16.84
N PHE A 325 -50.29 9.20 -17.27
CA PHE A 325 -49.78 10.53 -16.84
C PHE A 325 -50.85 11.33 -16.10
N ASN A 326 -50.57 11.73 -14.85
CA ASN A 326 -51.39 12.64 -14.04
C ASN A 326 -52.89 12.25 -13.97
N ASN A 327 -53.16 11.01 -13.57
CA ASN A 327 -54.51 10.49 -13.40
C ASN A 327 -54.95 10.53 -11.92
N THR A 328 -56.25 10.69 -11.65
CA THR A 328 -56.86 10.61 -10.31
C THR A 328 -57.96 9.55 -10.32
N GLY A 329 -58.00 8.62 -9.34
CA GLY A 329 -59.04 7.57 -9.20
C GLY A 329 -58.52 6.13 -9.28
N ASP A 330 -59.42 5.13 -9.19
CA ASP A 330 -59.13 3.70 -9.29
C ASP A 330 -59.27 3.16 -10.72
N GLY A 331 -58.39 2.28 -11.20
CA GLY A 331 -58.51 1.72 -12.55
C GLY A 331 -58.43 2.78 -13.66
N VAL A 332 -57.72 3.89 -13.41
CA VAL A 332 -57.59 4.99 -14.37
C VAL A 332 -56.29 4.87 -15.16
N SER A 333 -56.37 4.97 -16.49
CA SER A 333 -55.24 4.86 -17.43
C SER A 333 -55.23 5.99 -18.45
N GLY A 334 -54.12 6.26 -19.14
CA GLY A 334 -54.04 7.31 -20.17
C GLY A 334 -53.48 8.64 -19.65
N PHE A 335 -53.98 9.79 -20.11
CA PHE A 335 -53.43 11.11 -19.80
C PHE A 335 -54.50 12.05 -19.21
N PHE A 336 -54.22 12.64 -18.03
CA PHE A 336 -55.03 13.68 -17.41
C PHE A 336 -56.50 13.27 -17.16
N ASN A 337 -56.74 12.02 -16.78
CA ASN A 337 -58.07 11.51 -16.47
C ASN A 337 -58.36 11.60 -14.96
N SER A 338 -59.59 11.93 -14.56
CA SER A 338 -59.96 12.12 -13.15
C SER A 338 -61.30 11.48 -12.81
N ALA A 339 -61.32 10.49 -11.92
CA ALA A 339 -62.50 9.94 -11.28
C ALA A 339 -62.50 10.32 -9.79
N THR A 340 -63.57 10.96 -9.31
CA THR A 340 -63.72 11.31 -7.89
C THR A 340 -65.10 10.95 -7.36
N GLY A 341 -65.19 10.60 -6.07
CA GLY A 341 -66.44 10.20 -5.40
C GLY A 341 -66.55 8.70 -5.11
N THR A 342 -67.76 8.23 -4.83
CA THR A 342 -68.04 6.81 -4.54
C THR A 342 -67.75 5.94 -5.76
N ALA A 343 -67.02 4.82 -5.57
CA ALA A 343 -66.64 3.87 -6.62
C ALA A 343 -66.11 4.55 -7.89
N ALA A 344 -65.16 5.47 -7.70
CA ALA A 344 -64.64 6.30 -8.77
C ALA A 344 -63.50 5.61 -9.53
N GLY A 345 -63.75 5.21 -10.79
CA GLY A 345 -62.75 4.49 -11.56
C GLY A 345 -63.07 4.06 -12.99
N ALA A 346 -62.25 3.18 -13.56
CA ALA A 346 -62.40 2.65 -14.92
C ALA A 346 -62.49 3.74 -16.01
N ILE A 347 -61.57 4.71 -15.96
CA ILE A 347 -61.46 5.78 -16.97
C ILE A 347 -60.18 5.57 -17.79
N SER A 348 -60.27 5.72 -19.12
CA SER A 348 -59.13 5.56 -20.04
C SER A 348 -59.11 6.64 -21.12
N GLY A 349 -57.96 6.89 -21.75
CA GLY A 349 -57.85 7.85 -22.87
C GLY A 349 -57.24 9.18 -22.45
N PHE A 350 -57.81 10.31 -22.90
CA PHE A 350 -57.24 11.65 -22.67
C PHE A 350 -58.29 12.61 -22.09
N PHE A 351 -57.95 13.32 -21.00
CA PHE A 351 -58.75 14.41 -20.43
C PHE A 351 -60.20 14.05 -20.03
N ASN A 352 -60.45 12.79 -19.67
CA ASN A 352 -61.77 12.32 -19.26
C ASN A 352 -61.99 12.55 -17.75
N GLN A 353 -63.17 13.00 -17.35
CA GLN A 353 -63.52 13.26 -15.95
C GLN A 353 -64.84 12.59 -15.58
N ALA A 354 -64.96 12.03 -14.37
CA ALA A 354 -66.24 11.60 -13.79
C ALA A 354 -66.36 12.06 -12.33
N SER A 355 -67.47 12.70 -11.98
CA SER A 355 -67.72 13.15 -10.60
C SER A 355 -69.21 13.36 -10.31
N GLY A 356 -69.58 13.29 -9.03
CA GLY A 356 -70.91 13.69 -8.53
C GLY A 356 -71.97 12.58 -8.48
N GLY A 357 -71.69 11.39 -8.99
CA GLY A 357 -72.53 10.20 -8.80
C GLY A 357 -72.41 9.65 -7.37
N SER A 358 -73.55 9.30 -6.77
CA SER A 358 -73.63 8.75 -5.41
C SER A 358 -73.28 7.26 -5.33
N VAL A 359 -73.36 6.52 -6.44
CA VAL A 359 -73.08 5.07 -6.50
C VAL A 359 -71.85 4.76 -7.32
N PHE A 360 -71.66 5.41 -8.48
CA PHE A 360 -70.56 5.12 -9.39
C PHE A 360 -70.13 6.36 -10.18
N ASN A 361 -68.81 6.55 -10.31
CA ASN A 361 -68.18 7.63 -11.07
C ASN A 361 -67.13 7.04 -12.02
N GLY A 362 -67.46 6.76 -13.28
CA GLY A 362 -66.51 5.98 -14.10
C GLY A 362 -66.99 5.44 -15.43
N ALA A 363 -66.28 4.42 -15.92
CA ALA A 363 -66.54 3.77 -17.21
C ALA A 363 -66.52 4.74 -18.39
N ILE A 364 -65.46 5.56 -18.47
CA ILE A 364 -65.30 6.57 -19.52
C ILE A 364 -64.10 6.20 -20.40
N SER A 365 -64.24 6.34 -21.71
CA SER A 365 -63.16 6.11 -22.69
C SER A 365 -63.16 7.17 -23.79
N GLY A 366 -62.03 7.38 -24.47
CA GLY A 366 -61.93 8.35 -25.57
C GLY A 366 -61.25 9.66 -25.16
N ILE A 367 -61.74 10.80 -25.64
CA ILE A 367 -61.08 12.10 -25.44
C ILE A 367 -62.08 13.15 -24.91
N GLY A 368 -61.75 13.76 -23.78
CA GLY A 368 -62.43 14.95 -23.26
C GLY A 368 -63.87 14.71 -22.78
N ASN A 369 -64.24 13.47 -22.44
CA ASN A 369 -65.58 13.16 -21.94
C ASN A 369 -65.73 13.50 -20.46
N ALA A 370 -66.82 14.17 -20.09
CA ALA A 370 -67.13 14.61 -18.73
C ALA A 370 -68.41 13.96 -18.22
N GLY A 371 -68.26 12.92 -17.40
CA GLY A 371 -69.31 12.29 -16.64
C GLY A 371 -69.89 13.26 -15.61
N VAL A 372 -71.19 13.55 -15.72
CA VAL A 372 -71.97 14.34 -14.75
C VAL A 372 -73.34 13.69 -14.55
N PRO A 373 -73.89 13.64 -13.32
CA PRO A 373 -75.16 12.97 -13.07
C PRO A 373 -76.31 13.58 -13.86
N SER A 374 -77.13 12.71 -14.47
CA SER A 374 -78.45 13.11 -14.98
C SER A 374 -79.46 13.18 -13.82
N THR A 375 -80.70 13.59 -14.09
CA THR A 375 -81.75 13.75 -13.06
C THR A 375 -81.93 12.49 -12.20
N GLY A 376 -81.40 12.51 -10.98
CA GLY A 376 -81.30 11.37 -10.06
C GLY A 376 -79.82 10.99 -9.83
N PRO A 377 -79.22 11.30 -8.67
CA PRO A 377 -77.76 11.41 -8.52
C PRO A 377 -77.03 10.06 -8.39
N THR A 378 -77.42 8.98 -9.04
CA THR A 378 -76.80 7.65 -8.83
C THR A 378 -75.51 7.44 -9.61
N VAL A 379 -75.43 7.86 -10.87
CA VAL A 379 -74.31 7.51 -11.77
C VAL A 379 -73.77 8.75 -12.52
N SER A 380 -72.45 8.87 -12.58
CA SER A 380 -71.73 9.80 -13.45
C SER A 380 -70.77 9.02 -14.35
N GLY A 381 -70.96 9.07 -15.67
CA GLY A 381 -70.07 8.42 -16.65
C GLY A 381 -70.78 7.44 -17.59
N PHE A 382 -70.15 6.33 -17.96
CA PHE A 382 -70.54 5.47 -19.11
C PHE A 382 -70.45 6.16 -20.47
N ASP A 383 -69.46 7.03 -20.63
CA ASP A 383 -69.28 7.82 -21.84
C ASP A 383 -68.17 7.25 -22.74
N THR A 384 -68.39 7.30 -24.06
CA THR A 384 -67.37 6.93 -25.05
C THR A 384 -67.36 7.88 -26.25
N GLY A 385 -66.18 8.12 -26.82
CA GLY A 385 -66.01 8.98 -28.00
C GLY A 385 -65.32 10.30 -27.68
N PHE A 386 -65.78 11.41 -28.25
CA PHE A 386 -65.11 12.72 -28.19
C PHE A 386 -66.01 13.80 -27.60
N PHE A 387 -65.53 14.41 -26.50
CA PHE A 387 -66.10 15.60 -25.88
C PHE A 387 -67.60 15.50 -25.53
N ASN A 388 -68.01 14.34 -25.00
CA ASN A 388 -69.35 14.17 -24.44
C ASN A 388 -69.40 14.73 -23.01
N THR A 389 -70.55 15.24 -22.59
CA THR A 389 -70.81 15.69 -21.22
C THR A 389 -72.18 15.19 -20.78
N GLY A 390 -72.24 14.31 -19.78
CA GLY A 390 -73.47 13.69 -19.31
C GLY A 390 -73.26 12.33 -18.65
N THR A 391 -74.25 11.44 -18.79
CA THR A 391 -74.17 10.03 -18.38
C THR A 391 -74.74 9.17 -19.51
N ALA A 392 -74.09 8.04 -19.79
CA ALA A 392 -74.46 7.06 -20.80
C ALA A 392 -74.50 7.61 -22.24
N LEU A 393 -73.49 8.42 -22.61
CA LEU A 393 -73.36 9.01 -23.93
C LEU A 393 -72.35 8.27 -24.80
N SER A 394 -72.60 8.27 -26.10
CA SER A 394 -71.63 7.80 -27.08
C SER A 394 -71.57 8.75 -28.28
N GLY A 395 -70.42 8.79 -28.95
CA GLY A 395 -70.24 9.57 -30.17
C GLY A 395 -69.51 10.89 -29.93
N LEU A 396 -69.99 11.96 -30.57
CA LEU A 396 -69.30 13.25 -30.65
C LEU A 396 -70.18 14.37 -30.08
N PHE A 397 -69.63 15.17 -29.17
CA PHE A 397 -70.24 16.40 -28.62
C PHE A 397 -71.67 16.22 -28.04
N SER A 398 -71.97 15.07 -27.43
CA SER A 398 -73.31 14.80 -26.86
C SER A 398 -74.48 14.96 -27.85
N ILE A 399 -74.26 14.82 -29.17
CA ILE A 399 -75.30 15.05 -30.20
C ILE A 399 -76.56 14.20 -29.96
N ASP A 400 -76.42 13.00 -29.38
CA ASP A 400 -77.56 12.12 -29.05
C ASP A 400 -78.57 12.78 -28.08
N GLN A 401 -78.11 13.58 -27.11
CA GLN A 401 -79.00 14.33 -26.22
C GLN A 401 -79.68 15.50 -26.94
N LEU A 402 -78.95 16.19 -27.83
CA LEU A 402 -79.52 17.26 -28.63
C LEU A 402 -80.64 16.73 -29.54
N LEU A 403 -80.46 15.51 -30.09
CA LEU A 403 -81.44 14.87 -30.95
C LEU A 403 -82.71 14.45 -30.18
N LYS A 404 -82.56 13.96 -28.94
CA LYS A 404 -83.69 13.63 -28.05
C LYS A 404 -84.53 14.85 -27.63
N GLN A 405 -84.00 16.06 -27.74
CA GLN A 405 -84.75 17.31 -27.49
C GLN A 405 -85.51 17.80 -28.73
N LEU A 406 -85.21 17.25 -29.91
CA LEU A 406 -85.82 17.62 -31.19
C LEU A 406 -86.99 16.69 -31.60
N THR A 407 -87.27 15.65 -30.83
CA THR A 407 -88.39 14.70 -30.98
C THR A 407 -89.26 14.74 -29.76
#